data_AF-A0A7C5JAV6-F1
#
_entry.id   AF-A0A7C5JAV6-F1
#
_cell.length_a   1.000
_cell.length_b   1.000
_cell.length_c   1.000
_cell.angle_alpha   90.00
_cell.angle_beta   90.00
_cell.angle_gamma   90.00
#
_symmetry.space_group_name_H-M   'P 1'
#
loop_
_entity.id
_entity.type
_entity.pdbx_description
1 polymer ?
#
loop_
_entity_poly.entity_id
_entity_poly.type
_entity_poly.pdbx_seq_one_letter_code
_entity_poly.pdbx_strand_id
1 'polypeptide(L)'
;MKKIVLAAAALLLIAFSGCENKKGAFIETVQCSHPVKESVDRFEKILDETGLSIFQVIDHAQNAKNAEMILDPTTLVVFGNPKMGTALMKCNQSMGMDLPL
;
A
#
# COMPACT_ATOMS: atom_id res chain seq x y z
N MET A 1 23.01 -34.56 20.94
CA MET A 1 22.39 -33.32 21.47
C MET A 1 22.84 -32.07 20.72
N LYS A 2 24.14 -31.74 20.65
CA LYS A 2 24.64 -30.53 19.92
C LYS A 2 24.21 -30.44 18.43
N LYS A 3 24.20 -31.57 17.71
CA LYS A 3 23.78 -31.63 16.28
C LYS A 3 22.29 -31.36 16.07
N ILE A 4 21.44 -31.74 17.02
CA ILE A 4 19.98 -31.51 16.96
C ILE A 4 19.67 -30.05 17.27
N VAL A 5 20.39 -29.45 18.24
CA VAL A 5 20.28 -28.02 18.56
C VAL A 5 20.74 -27.14 17.39
N LEU A 6 21.83 -27.50 16.72
CA LEU A 6 22.32 -26.78 15.53
C LEU A 6 21.35 -26.87 14.34
N ALA A 7 20.73 -28.03 14.11
CA ALA A 7 19.74 -28.20 13.05
C ALA A 7 18.45 -27.40 13.31
N ALA A 8 17.98 -27.35 14.57
CA ALA A 8 16.81 -26.57 14.96
C ALA A 8 17.06 -25.05 14.82
N ALA A 9 18.26 -24.58 15.18
CA ALA A 9 18.65 -23.18 15.00
C ALA A 9 18.74 -22.77 13.52
N ALA A 10 19.24 -23.66 12.66
CA ALA A 10 19.28 -23.42 11.21
C ALA A 10 17.86 -23.38 10.59
N LEU A 11 16.94 -24.24 11.04
CA LEU A 11 15.55 -24.25 10.57
C LEU A 11 14.79 -22.98 10.99
N LEU A 12 15.09 -22.44 12.18
CA LEU A 12 14.50 -21.19 12.67
C LEU A 12 14.96 -19.98 11.86
N LEU A 13 16.23 -19.93 11.44
CA LEU A 13 16.78 -18.84 10.61
C LEU A 13 16.18 -18.79 9.19
N ILE A 14 15.81 -19.93 8.62
CA ILE A 14 15.20 -20.02 7.28
C ILE A 14 13.74 -19.53 7.29
N ALA A 15 13.05 -19.59 8.44
CA ALA A 15 11.68 -19.10 8.57
C ALA A 15 11.57 -17.56 8.54
N PHE A 16 12.67 -16.84 8.83
CA PHE A 16 12.69 -15.36 8.86
C PHE A 16 13.23 -14.70 7.58
N SER A 17 13.76 -15.46 6.62
CA SER A 17 14.33 -14.91 5.37
C SER A 17 13.30 -14.47 4.31
N GLY A 18 12.01 -14.40 4.65
CA GLY A 18 10.90 -14.33 3.69
C GLY A 18 10.45 -12.94 3.20
N CYS A 19 10.91 -11.82 3.76
CA CYS A 19 10.46 -10.49 3.33
C CYS A 19 11.61 -9.64 2.80
N GLU A 20 11.92 -9.77 1.52
CA GLU A 20 12.75 -8.81 0.81
C GLU A 20 11.89 -7.59 0.45
N ASN A 21 12.06 -6.47 1.17
CA ASN A 21 11.32 -5.22 0.93
C ASN A 21 11.91 -4.42 -0.24
N LYS A 22 12.05 -5.05 -1.42
CA LYS A 22 12.38 -4.30 -2.64
C LYS A 22 11.13 -3.54 -3.09
N LYS A 23 11.21 -2.22 -3.07
CA LYS A 23 10.17 -1.36 -3.62
C LYS A 23 10.08 -1.59 -5.13
N GLY A 24 8.88 -1.49 -5.69
CA GLY A 24 8.68 -1.49 -7.13
C GLY A 24 9.49 -0.37 -7.80
N ALA A 25 9.88 -0.57 -9.05
CA ALA A 25 10.78 0.35 -9.79
C ALA A 25 10.24 1.78 -9.97
N PHE A 26 8.96 2.01 -9.67
CA PHE A 26 8.24 3.28 -9.89
C PHE A 26 7.58 3.81 -8.60
N ILE A 27 8.13 3.49 -7.43
CA ILE A 27 7.61 3.94 -6.14
C ILE A 27 8.43 5.11 -5.61
N GLU A 28 7.82 6.29 -5.56
CA GLU A 28 8.33 7.41 -4.79
C GLU A 28 7.98 7.24 -3.31
N THR A 29 8.94 7.50 -2.43
CA THR A 29 8.72 7.40 -0.98
C THR A 29 9.00 8.74 -0.32
N VAL A 30 8.01 9.24 0.40
CA VAL A 30 8.14 10.43 1.24
C VAL A 30 7.97 10.01 2.69
N GLN A 31 8.92 10.41 3.54
CA GLN A 31 8.83 10.15 4.97
C GLN A 31 7.77 11.06 5.60
N CYS A 32 6.87 10.47 6.39
CA CYS A 32 5.86 11.20 7.14
C CYS A 32 6.21 11.17 8.63
N SER A 33 6.15 12.33 9.30
CA SER A 33 6.40 12.48 10.74
C SER A 33 5.17 12.22 11.61
N HIS A 34 4.05 11.85 11.01
CA HIS A 34 2.75 11.70 11.68
C HIS A 34 2.28 10.24 11.64
N PRO A 35 1.44 9.79 12.59
CA PRO A 35 0.75 8.51 12.49
C PRO A 35 0.00 8.36 11.16
N VAL A 36 -0.24 7.13 10.72
CA VAL A 36 -0.86 6.84 9.42
C VAL A 36 -2.21 7.55 9.26
N LYS A 37 -3.08 7.48 10.26
CA LYS A 37 -4.39 8.16 10.20
C LYS A 37 -4.26 9.67 9.96
N GLU A 38 -3.40 10.35 10.73
CA GLU A 38 -3.19 11.79 10.59
C GLU A 38 -2.56 12.13 9.23
N SER A 39 -1.62 11.31 8.76
CA SER A 39 -1.01 11.49 7.44
C SER A 39 -2.05 11.37 6.32
N VAL A 40 -2.95 10.40 6.41
CA VAL A 40 -4.06 10.18 5.47
C VAL A 40 -5.05 11.35 5.52
N ASP A 41 -5.51 11.75 6.71
CA ASP A 41 -6.44 12.89 6.86
C ASP A 41 -5.86 14.18 6.24
N ARG A 42 -4.55 14.44 6.43
CA ARG A 42 -3.86 15.59 5.83
C ARG A 42 -3.73 15.46 4.31
N PHE A 43 -3.46 14.25 3.82
CA PHE A 43 -3.32 14.00 2.39
C PHE A 43 -4.65 14.15 1.66
N GLU A 44 -5.74 13.62 2.20
CA GLU A 44 -7.10 13.80 1.65
C GLU A 44 -7.45 15.28 1.52
N LYS A 45 -7.13 16.09 2.53
CA LYS A 45 -7.32 17.54 2.46
C LYS A 45 -6.54 18.20 1.32
N ILE A 46 -5.30 17.78 1.07
CA ILE A 46 -4.48 18.30 -0.04
C ILE A 46 -5.11 17.89 -1.39
N LEU A 47 -5.62 16.66 -1.50
CA LEU A 47 -6.29 16.20 -2.71
C LEU A 47 -7.54 17.03 -3.03
N ASP A 48 -8.34 17.35 -2.01
CA ASP A 48 -9.51 18.22 -2.14
C ASP A 48 -9.12 19.63 -2.63
N GLU A 49 -8.04 20.21 -2.08
CA GLU A 49 -7.55 21.54 -2.47
C GLU A 49 -6.95 21.57 -3.90
N THR A 50 -6.46 20.43 -4.40
CA THR A 50 -5.87 20.31 -5.75
C THR A 50 -6.89 19.94 -6.84
N GLY A 51 -8.15 19.69 -6.47
CA GLY A 51 -9.21 19.31 -7.40
C GLY A 51 -9.08 17.88 -7.92
N LEU A 52 -8.30 17.03 -7.24
CA LEU A 52 -8.25 15.59 -7.50
C LEU A 52 -9.42 14.92 -6.77
N SER A 53 -9.95 13.86 -7.36
CA SER A 53 -11.03 13.07 -6.77
C SER A 53 -10.45 11.90 -5.98
N ILE A 54 -10.90 11.74 -4.74
CA ILE A 54 -10.68 10.51 -3.97
C ILE A 54 -11.76 9.51 -4.39
N PHE A 55 -11.35 8.36 -4.91
CA PHE A 55 -12.26 7.28 -5.31
C PHE A 55 -12.48 6.28 -4.19
N GLN A 56 -11.42 5.95 -3.45
CA GLN A 56 -11.51 5.04 -2.32
C GLN A 56 -10.38 5.26 -1.31
N VAL A 57 -10.72 5.14 -0.04
CA VAL A 57 -9.75 4.94 1.05
C VAL A 57 -9.93 3.53 1.60
N ILE A 58 -8.85 2.75 1.66
CA ILE A 58 -8.86 1.34 2.07
C ILE A 58 -7.94 1.16 3.27
N ASP A 59 -8.51 0.77 4.41
CA ASP A 59 -7.77 0.40 5.61
C ASP A 59 -7.37 -1.09 5.55
N HIS A 60 -6.14 -1.37 5.14
CA HIS A 60 -5.63 -2.73 5.06
C HIS A 60 -5.42 -3.34 6.46
N ALA A 61 -5.13 -2.53 7.48
CA ALA A 61 -4.97 -3.04 8.84
C ALA A 61 -6.32 -3.50 9.41
N GLN A 62 -7.41 -2.78 9.14
CA GLN A 62 -8.75 -3.22 9.50
C GLN A 62 -9.17 -4.46 8.71
N ASN A 63 -8.86 -4.52 7.42
CA ASN A 63 -9.14 -5.72 6.61
C ASN A 63 -8.39 -6.95 7.12
N ALA A 64 -7.12 -6.79 7.52
CA ALA A 64 -6.34 -7.85 8.14
C ALA A 64 -6.98 -8.31 9.45
N LYS A 65 -7.40 -7.39 10.32
CA LYS A 65 -8.11 -7.72 11.56
C LYS A 65 -9.39 -8.51 11.30
N ASN A 66 -10.17 -8.13 10.28
CA ASN A 66 -11.38 -8.85 9.89
C ASN A 66 -11.09 -10.27 9.39
N ALA A 67 -9.88 -10.50 8.89
CA ALA A 67 -9.36 -11.81 8.48
C ALA A 67 -8.55 -12.52 9.58
N GLU A 68 -8.65 -12.06 10.84
CA GLU A 68 -7.91 -12.61 12.00
C GLU A 68 -6.38 -12.56 11.86
N MET A 69 -5.88 -11.59 11.07
CA MET A 69 -4.47 -11.34 10.83
C MET A 69 -4.02 -10.01 11.45
N ILE A 70 -2.72 -9.89 11.73
CA ILE A 70 -2.10 -8.66 12.21
C ILE A 70 -1.32 -8.02 11.06
N LEU A 71 -1.58 -6.74 10.83
CA LEU A 71 -0.84 -5.90 9.89
C LEU A 71 -0.61 -4.54 10.55
N ASP A 72 0.60 -3.99 10.39
CA ASP A 72 0.91 -2.63 10.81
C ASP A 72 -0.01 -1.62 10.12
N PRO A 73 -0.30 -0.45 10.72
CA PRO A 73 -1.16 0.56 10.12
C PRO A 73 -0.78 0.82 8.66
N THR A 74 -1.69 0.50 7.74
CA THR A 74 -1.46 0.55 6.30
C THR A 74 -2.76 0.99 5.63
N THR A 75 -2.73 2.12 4.94
CA THR A 75 -3.91 2.70 4.28
C THR A 75 -3.57 3.04 2.84
N LEU A 76 -4.43 2.63 1.91
CA LEU A 76 -4.35 2.99 0.50
C LEU A 76 -5.38 4.09 0.21
N VAL A 77 -4.92 5.22 -0.32
CA VAL A 77 -5.78 6.28 -0.86
C VAL A 77 -5.70 6.18 -2.39
N VAL A 78 -6.83 5.83 -3.01
CA VAL A 78 -7.00 5.74 -4.47
C VAL A 78 -7.62 7.05 -4.94
N PHE A 79 -6.87 7.83 -5.71
CA PHE A 79 -7.28 9.17 -6.16
C PHE A 79 -6.82 9.43 -7.60
N GLY A 80 -7.34 10.48 -8.24
CA GLY A 80 -6.91 10.89 -9.57
C GLY A 80 -7.79 11.96 -10.19
N ASN A 81 -7.61 12.21 -11.50
CA ASN A 81 -8.38 13.20 -12.25
C ASN A 81 -9.38 12.53 -13.23
N PRO A 82 -10.70 12.56 -12.96
CA PRO A 82 -11.69 11.91 -13.82
C PRO A 82 -11.72 12.43 -15.25
N LYS A 83 -11.47 13.74 -15.46
CA LYS A 83 -11.45 14.34 -16.79
C LYS A 83 -10.31 13.78 -17.63
N MET A 84 -9.12 13.68 -17.04
CA MET A 84 -7.95 13.10 -17.72
C MET A 84 -8.15 11.60 -17.96
N GLY A 85 -8.57 10.85 -16.94
CA GLY A 85 -8.81 9.41 -17.06
C GLY A 85 -9.85 9.08 -18.13
N THR A 86 -10.93 9.86 -18.22
CA THR A 86 -11.95 9.69 -19.28
C THR A 86 -11.39 9.96 -20.67
N ALA A 87 -10.52 10.96 -20.83
CA ALA A 87 -9.87 11.24 -22.11
C ALA A 87 -8.98 10.06 -22.55
N LEU A 88 -8.22 9.46 -21.62
CA LEU A 88 -7.42 8.28 -21.90
C LEU A 88 -8.29 7.05 -22.26
N MET A 89 -9.38 6.84 -21.52
CA MET A 89 -10.31 5.73 -21.80
C MET A 89 -11.06 5.88 -23.12
N LYS A 90 -11.28 7.11 -23.60
CA LYS A 90 -11.81 7.35 -24.96
C LYS A 90 -10.82 6.90 -26.05
N CYS A 91 -9.51 7.00 -25.80
CA CYS A 91 -8.49 6.51 -26.73
C CYS A 91 -8.33 4.98 -26.63
N ASN A 92 -8.32 4.45 -25.40
CA ASN A 92 -8.27 3.01 -25.15
C ASN A 92 -8.98 2.67 -23.83
N GLN A 93 -10.12 2.00 -23.91
CA GLN A 93 -10.92 1.65 -22.74
C GLN A 93 -10.21 0.70 -21.76
N SER A 94 -9.23 -0.09 -22.23
CA SER A 94 -8.46 -1.00 -21.36
C SER A 94 -7.66 -0.25 -20.31
N MET A 95 -7.41 1.06 -20.50
CA MET A 95 -6.76 1.92 -19.51
C MET A 95 -7.53 2.01 -18.19
N GLY A 96 -8.83 1.68 -18.17
CA GLY A 96 -9.61 1.59 -16.94
C GLY A 96 -9.09 0.54 -15.94
N MET A 97 -8.25 -0.41 -16.37
CA MET A 97 -7.60 -1.39 -15.46
C MET A 97 -6.41 -0.79 -14.70
N ASP A 98 -5.75 0.20 -15.29
CA ASP A 98 -4.56 0.85 -14.71
C ASP A 98 -4.91 2.19 -14.03
N LEU A 99 -6.11 2.71 -14.29
CA LEU A 99 -6.64 3.94 -13.68
C LEU A 99 -7.31 3.65 -12.33
N PRO A 100 -7.35 4.62 -11.41
CA PRO A 100 -6.86 6.00 -11.57
C PRO A 100 -5.34 6.13 -11.41
N LEU A 101 -4.76 7.10 -12.14
CA LEU A 101 -3.37 7.53 -12.02
C LEU A 101 -3.25 8.63 -10.97
#